data_AF-A0A420W1Y4-F1
#
_entry.id   AF-A0A420W1Y4-F1
#
_cell.length_a   1.000
_cell.length_b   1.000
_cell.length_c   1.000
_cell.angle_alpha   90.00
_cell.angle_beta   90.00
_cell.angle_gamma   90.00
#
_symmetry.space_group_name_H-M   'P 1'
#
loop_
_entity.id
_entity.type
_entity.pdbx_description
1 polymer ?
#
loop_
_entity_poly.entity_id
_entity_poly.type
_entity_poly.pdbx_seq_one_letter_code
_entity_poly.pdbx_strand_id
1 'polypeptide(L)'
;MENKYREILSALDLVSIGFEAFNLLVQIKGMYPHLRVGYIYYAALDCLSDWHGNPIVDNFTFIPLMTDAVPIYNGISYRVCSIDVNTIHAHLEVFADHTVLFGTMHDPILVKLLDFYQFSRKRLILRRPLKLEGSSAKPYIDKYLRFSKTWDHVTVLDSHKVIRYLNRLDSLLTLPEVGEEIEQLWLKLILEELDLPILPEIVSPRLPERSCLFVNL
;
A
#
# COMPACT_ATOMS: atom_id res chain seq x y z
N MET A 1 26.50 -9.38 -7.57
CA MET A 1 25.41 -8.38 -7.58
C MET A 1 24.14 -8.94 -6.96
N GLU A 2 23.73 -10.17 -7.31
CA GLU A 2 22.50 -10.79 -6.80
C GLU A 2 22.45 -10.94 -5.27
N ASN A 3 23.55 -11.36 -4.61
CA ASN A 3 23.58 -11.48 -3.15
C ASN A 3 23.42 -10.13 -2.42
N LYS A 4 24.05 -9.07 -2.93
CA LYS A 4 23.96 -7.73 -2.32
C LYS A 4 22.56 -7.15 -2.43
N TYR A 5 21.87 -7.38 -3.54
CA TYR A 5 20.48 -6.92 -3.69
C TYR A 5 19.55 -7.69 -2.76
N ARG A 6 19.72 -9.00 -2.63
CA ARG A 6 18.97 -9.81 -1.66
C ARG A 6 19.18 -9.33 -0.21
N GLU A 7 20.40 -8.99 0.16
CA GLU A 7 20.69 -8.40 1.48
C GLU A 7 19.91 -7.09 1.70
N ILE A 8 19.87 -6.21 0.69
CA ILE A 8 19.08 -4.96 0.76
C ILE A 8 17.59 -5.27 0.97
N LEU A 9 17.02 -6.17 0.17
CA LEU A 9 15.60 -6.53 0.29
C LEU A 9 15.27 -7.13 1.66
N SER A 10 16.12 -8.01 2.19
CA SER A 10 15.92 -8.64 3.50
C SER A 10 15.97 -7.66 4.67
N ALA A 11 16.51 -6.47 4.43
CA ALA A 11 16.67 -5.41 5.41
C ALA A 11 15.54 -4.36 5.37
N LEU A 12 14.55 -4.49 4.49
CA LEU A 12 13.47 -3.52 4.37
C LEU A 12 12.44 -3.69 5.50
N ASP A 13 12.11 -2.57 6.16
CA ASP A 13 11.08 -2.51 7.20
C ASP A 13 9.68 -2.37 6.59
N LEU A 14 9.58 -1.54 5.53
CA LEU A 14 8.31 -1.14 4.93
C LEU A 14 8.42 -1.08 3.41
N VAL A 15 7.44 -1.66 2.72
CA VAL A 15 7.39 -1.68 1.25
C VAL A 15 6.00 -1.27 0.75
N SER A 16 5.96 -0.24 -0.09
CA SER A 16 4.72 0.17 -0.78
C SER A 16 4.54 -0.57 -2.10
N ILE A 17 3.28 -0.76 -2.50
CA ILE A 17 2.91 -1.37 -3.77
C ILE A 17 2.00 -0.38 -4.51
N GLY A 18 2.46 0.08 -5.68
CA GLY A 18 1.72 1.06 -6.48
C GLY A 18 2.02 2.51 -6.10
N PHE A 19 1.59 3.43 -6.97
CA PHE A 19 1.90 4.86 -6.85
C PHE A 19 1.18 5.56 -5.69
N GLU A 20 -0.10 5.23 -5.45
CA GLU A 20 -0.85 5.84 -4.34
C GLU A 20 -0.21 5.53 -2.99
N ALA A 21 0.17 4.26 -2.77
CA ALA A 21 0.86 3.84 -1.57
C ALA A 21 2.27 4.46 -1.45
N PHE A 22 2.91 4.74 -2.58
CA PHE A 22 4.22 5.40 -2.60
C PHE A 22 4.18 6.81 -1.98
N ASN A 23 3.13 7.60 -2.24
CA ASN A 23 3.01 8.93 -1.60
C ASN A 23 3.03 8.84 -0.07
N LEU A 24 2.33 7.86 0.49
CA LEU A 24 2.30 7.61 1.93
C LEU A 24 3.65 7.08 2.45
N LEU A 25 4.36 6.28 1.64
CA LEU A 25 5.72 5.82 1.96
C LEU A 25 6.69 6.99 2.14
N VAL A 26 6.60 8.00 1.26
CA VAL A 26 7.44 9.21 1.34
C VAL A 26 7.18 9.97 2.64
N GLN A 27 5.90 10.12 3.02
CA GLN A 27 5.53 10.76 4.28
C GLN A 27 6.10 10.00 5.49
N ILE A 28 5.92 8.68 5.55
CA ILE A 28 6.41 7.83 6.64
C ILE A 28 7.94 7.89 6.74
N LYS A 29 8.65 7.83 5.61
CA LYS A 29 10.12 7.96 5.59
C LYS A 29 10.60 9.33 6.07
N GLY A 30 9.87 10.39 5.75
CA GLY A 30 10.14 11.75 6.26
C GLY A 30 9.94 11.85 7.78
N MET A 31 8.92 11.19 8.32
CA MET A 31 8.67 11.14 9.77
C MET A 31 9.68 10.26 10.52
N TYR A 32 10.11 9.15 9.91
CA TYR A 32 11.02 8.17 10.51
C TYR A 32 12.19 7.86 9.56
N PRO A 33 13.22 8.74 9.50
CA PRO A 33 14.32 8.62 8.55
C PRO A 33 15.16 7.35 8.69
N HIS A 34 15.09 6.65 9.82
CA HIS A 34 15.83 5.41 10.06
C HIS A 34 15.24 4.19 9.34
N LEU A 35 13.97 4.24 8.93
CA LEU A 35 13.30 3.11 8.26
C LEU A 35 13.95 2.82 6.91
N ARG A 36 14.21 1.54 6.63
CA ARG A 36 14.63 1.06 5.32
C ARG A 36 13.38 0.77 4.50
N VAL A 37 13.20 1.55 3.44
CA VAL A 37 11.96 1.54 2.65
C VAL A 37 12.20 1.09 1.22
N GLY A 38 11.23 0.39 0.66
CA GLY A 38 11.22 0.00 -0.74
C GLY A 38 9.87 0.24 -1.40
N TYR A 39 9.84 0.22 -2.72
CA TYR A 39 8.59 0.33 -3.46
C TYR A 39 8.58 -0.59 -4.67
N ILE A 40 7.40 -1.17 -4.90
CA ILE A 40 7.11 -2.01 -6.05
C ILE A 40 6.28 -1.19 -7.03
N TYR A 41 6.84 -0.95 -8.23
CA TYR A 41 6.15 -0.23 -9.29
C TYR A 41 6.61 -0.70 -10.68
N TYR A 42 5.86 -0.36 -11.73
CA TYR A 42 6.19 -0.81 -13.09
C TYR A 42 7.40 -0.06 -13.69
N ALA A 43 7.75 1.09 -13.11
CA ALA A 43 8.89 1.90 -13.53
C ALA A 43 9.59 2.51 -12.31
N ALA A 44 10.88 2.83 -12.46
CA ALA A 44 11.63 3.55 -11.45
C ALA A 44 11.08 4.98 -11.30
N LEU A 45 10.91 5.44 -10.07
CA LEU A 45 10.36 6.76 -9.73
C LEU A 45 11.46 7.82 -9.48
N ASP A 46 12.60 7.63 -10.14
CA ASP A 46 13.85 8.36 -9.90
C ASP A 46 13.75 9.88 -10.15
N CYS A 47 12.74 10.29 -10.90
CA CYS A 47 12.47 11.70 -11.20
C CYS A 47 11.70 12.45 -10.09
N LEU A 48 11.19 11.76 -9.07
CA LEU A 48 10.48 12.41 -7.97
C LEU A 48 11.42 12.60 -6.75
N SER A 49 11.01 13.51 -5.88
CA SER A 49 11.74 13.87 -4.67
C SER A 49 11.06 13.31 -3.42
N ASP A 50 11.86 13.03 -2.40
CA ASP A 50 11.37 12.71 -1.05
C ASP A 50 10.88 13.96 -0.30
N TRP A 51 10.44 13.77 0.94
CA TRP A 51 9.91 14.83 1.81
C TRP A 51 10.93 15.96 2.09
N HIS A 52 12.22 15.70 1.91
CA HIS A 52 13.31 16.65 2.11
C HIS A 52 13.83 17.25 0.79
N GLY A 53 13.23 16.90 -0.35
CA GLY A 53 13.64 17.36 -1.67
C GLY A 53 14.78 16.55 -2.30
N ASN A 54 15.25 15.48 -1.66
CA ASN A 54 16.29 14.63 -2.24
C ASN A 54 15.69 13.66 -3.29
N PRO A 55 16.45 13.25 -4.30
CA PRO A 55 16.02 12.21 -5.23
C PRO A 55 15.63 10.91 -4.49
N ILE A 56 14.52 10.30 -4.88
CA ILE A 56 14.04 9.04 -4.28
C ILE A 56 15.08 7.91 -4.40
N VAL A 57 15.85 7.89 -5.47
CA VAL A 57 16.91 6.88 -5.71
C VAL A 57 17.91 6.76 -4.57
N ASP A 58 18.11 7.83 -3.81
CA ASP A 58 19.10 7.87 -2.74
C ASP A 58 18.59 7.20 -1.46
N ASN A 59 17.28 7.16 -1.26
CA ASN A 59 16.66 6.82 0.02
C ASN A 59 15.63 5.67 -0.04
N PHE A 60 15.24 5.24 -1.24
CA PHE A 60 14.20 4.24 -1.46
C PHE A 60 14.71 3.15 -2.38
N THR A 61 14.50 1.89 -1.98
CA THR A 61 14.85 0.74 -2.80
C THR A 61 13.77 0.49 -3.85
N PHE A 62 14.09 0.74 -5.12
CA PHE A 62 13.23 0.29 -6.21
C PHE A 62 13.26 -1.24 -6.34
N ILE A 63 12.07 -1.84 -6.39
CA ILE A 63 11.88 -3.27 -6.57
C ILE A 63 11.17 -3.48 -7.90
N PRO A 64 11.92 -3.70 -8.99
CA PRO A 64 11.33 -3.86 -10.31
C PRO A 64 10.53 -5.16 -10.36
N LEU A 65 9.31 -5.06 -10.87
CA LEU A 65 8.64 -6.24 -11.42
C LEU A 65 8.94 -6.30 -12.90
N MET A 66 9.35 -7.47 -13.38
CA MET A 66 9.35 -7.73 -14.83
C MET A 66 7.89 -7.82 -15.26
N THR A 67 7.35 -6.69 -15.68
CA THR A 67 5.96 -6.51 -16.06
C THR A 67 5.87 -5.89 -17.43
N ASP A 68 4.99 -6.42 -18.28
CA ASP A 68 4.55 -5.69 -19.46
C ASP A 68 3.44 -4.73 -19.01
N ALA A 69 3.75 -3.44 -18.90
CA ALA A 69 2.79 -2.40 -18.57
C ALA A 69 2.53 -1.51 -19.78
N VAL A 70 1.24 -1.28 -20.11
CA VAL A 70 0.83 -0.36 -21.17
C VAL A 70 0.18 0.85 -20.53
N PRO A 71 0.72 2.07 -20.71
CA PRO A 71 0.06 3.28 -20.26
C PRO A 71 -1.27 3.43 -21.01
N ILE A 72 -2.32 3.78 -20.27
CA ILE A 72 -3.66 4.07 -20.77
C ILE A 72 -4.04 5.49 -20.36
N TYR A 73 -4.99 6.11 -21.07
CA TYR A 73 -5.42 7.48 -20.79
C TYR A 73 -4.27 8.50 -20.72
N ASN A 74 -3.46 8.60 -21.80
CA ASN A 74 -2.32 9.53 -21.89
C ASN A 74 -1.27 9.39 -20.77
N GLY A 75 -1.13 8.19 -20.19
CA GLY A 75 -0.15 7.93 -19.13
C GLY A 75 -0.65 8.23 -17.71
N ILE A 76 -1.93 8.61 -17.55
CA ILE A 76 -2.54 8.82 -16.23
C ILE A 76 -2.77 7.50 -15.49
N SER A 77 -2.94 6.41 -16.24
CA SER A 77 -3.09 5.06 -15.68
C SER A 77 -2.32 4.05 -16.52
N TYR A 78 -2.24 2.81 -16.05
CA TYR A 78 -1.51 1.76 -16.73
C TYR A 78 -2.26 0.43 -16.58
N ARG A 79 -2.06 -0.45 -17.56
CA ARG A 79 -2.57 -1.81 -17.54
C ARG A 79 -1.40 -2.77 -17.49
N VAL A 80 -1.41 -3.66 -16.50
CA VAL A 80 -0.46 -4.78 -16.39
C VAL A 80 -0.95 -5.94 -17.27
N CYS A 81 -0.19 -6.28 -18.30
CA CYS A 81 -0.46 -7.37 -19.23
C CYS A 81 0.06 -8.72 -18.71
N SER A 82 1.28 -8.73 -18.18
CA SER A 82 1.97 -9.91 -17.66
C SER A 82 2.85 -9.50 -16.47
N ILE A 83 3.11 -10.43 -15.56
CA ILE A 83 4.21 -10.30 -14.59
C ILE A 83 4.96 -11.62 -14.54
N ASP A 84 6.29 -11.57 -14.48
CA ASP A 84 7.12 -12.73 -14.18
C ASP A 84 6.93 -13.17 -12.72
N VAL A 85 6.13 -14.23 -12.56
CA VAL A 85 5.77 -14.83 -11.28
C VAL A 85 7.00 -15.35 -10.53
N ASN A 86 8.01 -15.87 -11.23
CA ASN A 86 9.21 -16.40 -10.56
C ASN A 86 10.02 -15.26 -9.93
N THR A 87 10.15 -14.14 -10.64
CA THR A 87 10.81 -12.94 -10.11
C THR A 87 10.05 -12.37 -8.90
N ILE A 88 8.71 -12.33 -8.95
CA ILE A 88 7.88 -11.92 -7.81
C ILE A 88 8.16 -12.79 -6.59
N HIS A 89 8.06 -14.12 -6.73
CA HIS A 89 8.28 -15.03 -5.62
C HIS A 89 9.68 -14.88 -5.04
N ALA A 90 10.70 -14.78 -5.90
CA ALA A 90 12.08 -14.60 -5.46
C ALA A 90 12.29 -13.30 -4.67
N HIS A 91 11.61 -12.20 -5.02
CA HIS A 91 11.71 -10.94 -4.27
C HIS A 91 10.96 -11.03 -2.93
N LEU A 92 9.74 -11.58 -2.93
CA LEU A 92 8.91 -11.66 -1.73
C LEU A 92 9.44 -12.65 -0.69
N GLU A 93 10.08 -13.75 -1.13
CA GLU A 93 10.74 -14.72 -0.23
C GLU A 93 11.93 -14.13 0.53
N VAL A 94 12.56 -13.09 -0.02
CA VAL A 94 13.76 -12.48 0.56
C VAL A 94 13.43 -11.48 1.66
N PHE A 95 12.24 -10.87 1.63
CA PHE A 95 11.80 -9.97 2.70
C PHE A 95 11.83 -10.69 4.06
N ALA A 96 12.16 -9.95 5.11
CA ALA A 96 12.13 -10.48 6.47
C ALA A 96 10.69 -10.61 6.97
N ASP A 97 10.42 -11.45 7.96
CA ASP A 97 9.04 -11.71 8.45
C ASP A 97 8.40 -10.48 9.10
N HIS A 98 9.22 -9.55 9.59
CA HIS A 98 8.75 -8.28 10.14
C HIS A 98 8.39 -7.24 9.06
N THR A 99 8.82 -7.42 7.81
CA THR A 99 8.58 -6.45 6.74
C THR A 99 7.08 -6.25 6.53
N VAL A 100 6.64 -4.99 6.59
CA VAL A 100 5.25 -4.61 6.33
C VAL A 100 5.11 -4.25 4.84
N LEU A 101 4.14 -4.85 4.18
CA LEU A 101 3.74 -4.55 2.81
C LEU A 101 2.44 -3.74 2.86
N PHE A 102 2.28 -2.74 2.01
CA PHE A 102 1.00 -2.02 1.92
C PHE A 102 0.68 -1.52 0.52
N GLY A 103 -0.61 -1.44 0.21
CA GLY A 103 -1.08 -1.04 -1.11
C GLY A 103 -2.58 -0.81 -1.21
N THR A 104 -3.00 -0.19 -2.30
CA THR A 104 -4.41 0.01 -2.63
C THR A 104 -4.95 -1.12 -3.50
N MET A 105 -6.13 -1.67 -3.19
CA MET A 105 -6.67 -2.80 -3.96
C MET A 105 -7.15 -2.40 -5.37
N HIS A 106 -7.16 -1.12 -5.74
CA HIS A 106 -7.39 -0.73 -7.14
C HIS A 106 -6.11 -0.79 -7.99
N ASP A 107 -4.93 -0.93 -7.37
CA ASP A 107 -3.67 -0.95 -8.09
C ASP A 107 -3.51 -2.28 -8.85
N PRO A 108 -3.28 -2.24 -10.18
CA PRO A 108 -3.14 -3.45 -11.00
C PRO A 108 -1.98 -4.35 -10.58
N ILE A 109 -0.86 -3.79 -10.11
CA ILE A 109 0.28 -4.58 -9.63
C ILE A 109 -0.13 -5.33 -8.37
N LEU A 110 -0.75 -4.65 -7.40
CA LEU A 110 -1.19 -5.29 -6.17
C LEU A 110 -2.18 -6.42 -6.43
N VAL A 111 -3.17 -6.19 -7.29
CA VAL A 111 -4.16 -7.20 -7.68
C VAL A 111 -3.50 -8.44 -8.26
N LYS A 112 -2.45 -8.27 -9.07
CA LYS A 112 -1.67 -9.38 -9.62
C LYS A 112 -0.82 -10.07 -8.58
N LEU A 113 -0.15 -9.34 -7.69
CA LEU A 113 0.62 -9.94 -6.60
C LEU A 113 -0.26 -10.82 -5.70
N LEU A 114 -1.49 -10.38 -5.42
CA LEU A 114 -2.48 -11.16 -4.67
C LEU A 114 -2.94 -12.45 -5.36
N ASP A 115 -2.82 -12.57 -6.70
CA ASP A 115 -3.23 -13.78 -7.43
C ASP A 115 -2.23 -14.93 -7.21
N PHE A 116 -0.97 -14.59 -6.96
CA PHE A 116 0.14 -15.54 -6.89
C PHE A 116 0.60 -15.81 -5.46
N TYR A 117 0.41 -14.86 -4.55
CA TYR A 117 1.08 -14.90 -3.26
C TYR A 117 0.19 -15.38 -2.11
N GLN A 118 0.65 -16.41 -1.42
CA GLN A 118 0.16 -16.75 -0.10
C GLN A 118 0.86 -15.85 0.91
N PHE A 119 0.27 -14.69 1.23
CA PHE A 119 0.80 -13.70 2.20
C PHE A 119 1.11 -14.25 3.61
N SER A 120 0.82 -15.54 3.86
CA SER A 120 0.95 -16.39 5.05
C SER A 120 1.99 -16.05 6.13
N ARG A 121 3.00 -15.23 5.84
CA ARG A 121 4.08 -14.86 6.76
C ARG A 121 4.40 -13.36 6.84
N LYS A 122 3.85 -12.50 5.98
CA LYS A 122 4.14 -11.06 5.94
C LYS A 122 2.91 -10.26 6.32
N ARG A 123 3.11 -9.16 7.04
CA ARG A 123 2.05 -8.22 7.41
C ARG A 123 1.69 -7.39 6.18
N LEU A 124 0.46 -7.52 5.70
CA LEU A 124 -0.06 -6.80 4.54
C LEU A 124 -1.19 -5.87 4.98
N ILE A 125 -1.06 -4.58 4.66
CA ILE A 125 -2.09 -3.58 4.94
C ILE A 125 -2.67 -3.08 3.61
N LEU A 126 -3.96 -3.32 3.41
CA LEU A 126 -4.68 -2.97 2.19
C LEU A 126 -5.65 -1.82 2.43
N ARG A 127 -5.77 -0.93 1.45
CA ARG A 127 -6.87 0.05 1.38
C ARG A 127 -7.88 -0.39 0.33
N ARG A 128 -9.16 -0.46 0.69
CA ARG A 128 -10.22 -0.64 -0.32
C ARG A 128 -10.38 0.62 -1.18
N PRO A 129 -10.70 0.47 -2.46
CA PRO A 129 -10.93 1.61 -3.33
C PRO A 129 -12.13 2.43 -2.89
N LEU A 130 -12.06 3.74 -3.12
CA LEU A 130 -13.23 4.60 -3.02
C LEU A 130 -14.24 4.26 -4.12
N LYS A 131 -15.54 4.42 -3.83
CA LYS A 131 -16.61 4.19 -4.82
C LYS A 131 -16.42 5.04 -6.10
N LEU A 132 -15.75 6.18 -5.97
CA LEU A 132 -15.46 7.10 -7.07
C LEU A 132 -14.24 6.71 -7.91
N GLU A 133 -13.39 5.80 -7.42
CA GLU A 133 -12.20 5.32 -8.13
C GLU A 133 -12.51 4.39 -9.32
N GLY A 134 -13.79 4.22 -9.69
CA GLY A 134 -14.20 3.67 -10.99
C GLY A 134 -13.45 2.41 -11.42
N SER A 135 -13.16 1.50 -10.49
CA SER A 135 -12.14 0.48 -10.73
C SER A 135 -12.65 -0.64 -11.62
N SER A 136 -12.02 -0.81 -12.78
CA SER A 136 -12.16 -2.01 -13.62
C SER A 136 -11.69 -3.28 -12.91
N ALA A 137 -10.97 -3.15 -11.78
CA ALA A 137 -10.53 -4.24 -10.94
C ALA A 137 -11.59 -4.73 -9.94
N LYS A 138 -12.81 -4.16 -9.91
CA LYS A 138 -13.89 -4.53 -8.97
C LYS A 138 -14.14 -6.04 -8.85
N PRO A 139 -14.19 -6.84 -9.93
CA PRO A 139 -14.36 -8.28 -9.81
C PRO A 139 -13.22 -8.98 -9.04
N TYR A 140 -11.99 -8.47 -9.18
CA TYR A 140 -10.81 -9.00 -8.49
C TYR A 140 -10.79 -8.58 -7.02
N ILE A 141 -11.14 -7.32 -6.73
CA ILE A 141 -11.28 -6.82 -5.35
C ILE A 141 -12.29 -7.68 -4.59
N ASP A 142 -13.47 -7.90 -5.18
CA ASP A 142 -14.51 -8.71 -4.56
C ASP A 142 -14.06 -10.18 -4.43
N LYS A 143 -13.30 -10.73 -5.38
CA LYS A 143 -12.69 -12.06 -5.28
C LYS A 143 -11.83 -12.17 -4.01
N TYR A 144 -10.91 -11.24 -3.76
CA TYR A 144 -10.02 -11.31 -2.59
C TYR A 144 -10.73 -11.05 -1.26
N LEU A 145 -11.77 -10.22 -1.25
CA LEU A 145 -12.54 -9.93 -0.03
C LEU A 145 -13.54 -11.05 0.33
N ARG A 146 -13.90 -11.91 -0.61
CA ARG A 146 -14.90 -12.99 -0.42
C ARG A 146 -14.36 -14.21 0.34
N PHE A 147 -13.05 -14.38 0.50
CA PHE A 147 -12.50 -15.57 1.15
C PHE A 147 -12.65 -15.50 2.69
N SER A 148 -13.09 -16.61 3.28
CA SER A 148 -13.63 -16.77 4.65
C SER A 148 -12.60 -16.80 5.78
N LYS A 149 -11.38 -16.35 5.52
CA LYS A 149 -10.44 -15.92 6.54
C LYS A 149 -9.75 -14.72 5.92
N THR A 150 -9.98 -13.51 6.40
CA THR A 150 -8.89 -12.53 6.32
C THR A 150 -7.73 -13.21 7.01
N TRP A 151 -6.65 -13.46 6.27
CA TRP A 151 -5.53 -14.20 6.84
C TRP A 151 -5.01 -13.34 8.00
N ASP A 152 -4.59 -13.93 9.12
CA ASP A 152 -4.33 -13.17 10.36
C ASP A 152 -3.31 -12.01 10.21
N HIS A 153 -2.56 -12.00 9.11
CA HIS A 153 -1.54 -11.01 8.74
C HIS A 153 -2.00 -10.06 7.62
N VAL A 154 -3.26 -10.08 7.20
CA VAL A 154 -3.83 -9.16 6.21
C VAL A 154 -4.86 -8.26 6.88
N THR A 155 -4.52 -6.99 7.00
CA THR A 155 -5.40 -5.93 7.51
C THR A 155 -5.96 -5.16 6.33
N VAL A 156 -7.28 -4.93 6.28
CA VAL A 156 -7.92 -4.19 5.19
C VAL A 156 -8.72 -3.02 5.75
N LEU A 157 -8.32 -1.79 5.40
CA LEU A 157 -9.09 -0.58 5.66
C LEU A 157 -10.27 -0.50 4.68
N ASP A 158 -11.49 -0.51 5.20
CA ASP A 158 -12.71 -0.43 4.39
C ASP A 158 -13.15 1.02 4.21
N SER A 159 -12.69 1.66 3.15
CA SER A 159 -13.05 3.04 2.77
C SER A 159 -14.57 3.27 2.70
N HIS A 160 -15.39 2.24 2.44
CA HIS A 160 -16.85 2.37 2.49
C HIS A 160 -17.39 2.50 3.92
N LYS A 161 -16.78 1.83 4.90
CA LYS A 161 -17.12 2.01 6.32
C LYS A 161 -16.71 3.40 6.79
N VAL A 162 -15.52 3.86 6.40
CA VAL A 162 -15.04 5.23 6.70
C VAL A 162 -16.06 6.26 6.24
N ILE A 163 -16.43 6.26 4.95
CA ILE A 163 -17.45 7.17 4.39
C ILE A 163 -18.77 7.07 5.17
N ARG A 164 -19.24 5.85 5.45
CA ARG A 164 -20.51 5.64 6.16
C ARG A 164 -20.48 6.25 7.57
N TYR A 165 -19.39 6.10 8.29
CA TYR A 165 -19.28 6.62 9.65
C TYR A 165 -19.03 8.12 9.68
N LEU A 166 -18.21 8.65 8.77
CA LEU A 166 -18.04 10.08 8.61
C LEU A 166 -19.40 10.75 8.31
N ASN A 167 -20.20 10.21 7.39
CA ASN A 167 -21.54 10.73 7.07
C ASN A 167 -22.53 10.71 8.25
N ARG A 168 -22.27 9.91 9.29
CA ARG A 168 -23.07 9.91 10.53
C ARG A 168 -22.63 11.00 11.50
N LEU A 169 -21.37 11.43 11.41
CA LEU A 169 -20.83 12.52 12.21
C LEU A 169 -21.20 13.87 11.59
N ASP A 170 -21.01 14.00 10.27
CA ASP A 170 -21.28 15.23 9.53
C ASP A 170 -22.14 14.96 8.29
N SER A 171 -23.17 15.78 8.08
CA SER A 171 -24.08 15.62 6.95
C SER A 171 -23.56 16.17 5.62
N LEU A 172 -22.45 16.92 5.62
CA LEU A 172 -21.91 17.62 4.44
C LEU A 172 -20.38 17.50 4.39
N LEU A 173 -19.87 16.31 4.05
CA LEU A 173 -18.44 16.09 3.86
C LEU A 173 -18.04 16.31 2.41
N THR A 174 -16.93 17.02 2.23
CA THR A 174 -16.27 17.20 0.96
C THR A 174 -15.37 16.00 0.65
N LEU A 175 -15.05 15.79 -0.63
CA LEU A 175 -14.14 14.72 -1.04
C LEU A 175 -12.73 14.83 -0.44
N PRO A 176 -12.11 16.01 -0.33
CA PRO A 176 -10.82 16.17 0.34
C PRO A 176 -10.85 15.71 1.80
N GLU A 177 -11.89 16.06 2.57
CA GLU A 177 -12.00 15.65 3.98
C GLU A 177 -12.13 14.13 4.13
N VAL A 178 -12.84 13.48 3.20
CA VAL A 178 -12.94 12.01 3.17
C VAL A 178 -11.59 11.38 2.82
N GLY A 179 -10.86 11.95 1.86
CA GLY A 179 -9.53 11.49 1.47
C GLY A 179 -8.54 11.59 2.62
N GLU A 180 -8.50 12.75 3.28
CA GLU A 180 -7.63 13.00 4.43
C GLU A 180 -7.90 12.02 5.57
N GLU A 181 -9.16 11.79 5.95
CA GLU A 181 -9.49 10.82 6.99
C GLU A 181 -9.00 9.41 6.63
N ILE A 182 -9.18 8.98 5.38
CA ILE A 182 -8.74 7.66 4.92
C ILE A 182 -7.22 7.54 4.97
N GLU A 183 -6.50 8.56 4.52
CA GLU A 183 -5.04 8.60 4.59
C GLU A 183 -4.54 8.58 6.04
N GLN A 184 -5.15 9.35 6.94
CA GLN A 184 -4.78 9.35 8.36
C GLN A 184 -5.04 8.00 9.03
N LEU A 185 -6.18 7.37 8.73
CA LEU A 185 -6.50 6.02 9.20
C LEU A 185 -5.50 4.99 8.67
N TRP A 186 -5.13 5.09 7.38
CA TRP A 186 -4.18 4.17 6.77
C TRP A 186 -2.78 4.35 7.33
N LEU A 187 -2.34 5.59 7.50
CA LEU A 187 -1.08 5.96 8.14
C LEU A 187 -1.02 5.38 9.55
N LYS A 188 -2.07 5.59 10.36
CA LYS A 188 -2.15 5.07 11.73
C LYS A 188 -1.96 3.56 11.77
N LEU A 189 -2.66 2.82 10.91
CA LEU A 189 -2.54 1.35 10.82
C LEU A 189 -1.11 0.91 10.48
N ILE A 190 -0.44 1.61 9.54
CA ILE A 190 0.94 1.27 9.17
C ILE A 190 1.90 1.54 10.33
N LEU A 191 1.76 2.66 11.03
CA LEU A 191 2.61 2.99 12.17
C LEU A 191 2.42 2.01 13.33
N GLU A 192 1.18 1.59 13.60
CA GLU A 192 0.88 0.56 14.60
C GLU A 192 1.53 -0.78 14.26
N GLU A 193 1.44 -1.22 13.00
CA GLU A 193 2.09 -2.46 12.57
C GLU A 193 3.62 -2.37 12.57
N LEU A 194 4.21 -1.18 12.43
CA LEU A 194 5.65 -0.99 12.54
C LEU A 194 6.13 -0.78 13.98
N ASP A 195 5.25 -0.82 14.98
CA ASP A 195 5.53 -0.48 16.37
C ASP A 195 6.16 0.92 16.54
N LEU A 196 5.75 1.87 15.69
CA LEU A 196 6.29 3.25 15.68
C LEU A 196 5.45 4.20 16.56
N PRO A 197 6.09 5.21 17.19
CA PRO A 197 5.37 6.19 18.00
C PRO A 197 4.39 7.01 17.16
N ILE A 198 3.10 6.98 17.47
CA ILE A 198 2.08 7.80 16.80
C ILE A 198 2.15 9.23 17.34
N LEU A 199 2.39 10.21 16.47
CA LEU A 199 2.41 11.63 16.82
C LEU A 199 1.00 12.21 16.62
N PRO A 200 0.24 12.54 17.69
CA PRO A 200 -1.17 12.96 17.57
C PRO A 200 -1.35 14.26 16.80
N GLU A 201 -0.31 15.09 16.75
CA GLU A 201 -0.29 16.36 16.00
C GLU A 201 -0.30 16.14 14.47
N ILE A 202 0.10 14.95 14.03
CA ILE A 202 0.22 14.58 12.60
C ILE A 202 -0.81 13.51 12.23
N VAL A 203 -1.10 12.58 13.14
CA VAL A 203 -1.99 11.44 12.91
C VAL A 203 -3.10 11.47 13.97
N SER A 204 -4.25 12.02 13.61
CA SER A 204 -5.40 12.12 14.49
C SER A 204 -6.71 11.90 13.71
N PRO A 205 -6.92 10.69 13.17
CA PRO A 205 -8.17 10.38 12.48
C PRO A 205 -9.34 10.58 13.45
N ARG A 206 -10.44 11.12 12.92
CA ARG A 206 -11.67 11.37 13.68
C ARG A 206 -12.35 10.06 14.09
N LEU A 207 -12.23 9.05 13.24
CA LEU A 207 -12.80 7.73 13.44
C LEU A 207 -11.79 6.78 14.10
N PRO A 208 -12.27 5.86 14.94
CA PRO A 208 -11.44 4.76 15.42
C PRO A 208 -11.14 3.77 14.28
N GLU A 209 -9.86 3.46 14.08
CA GLU A 209 -9.35 2.62 12.99
C GLU A 209 -9.96 1.22 12.99
N ARG A 210 -10.06 0.58 14.16
CA ARG A 210 -10.63 -0.77 14.31
C ARG A 210 -12.06 -0.88 13.80
N SER A 211 -12.86 0.18 13.94
CA SER A 211 -14.24 0.19 13.46
C SER A 211 -14.31 0.22 11.93
N CYS A 212 -13.27 0.77 11.30
CA CYS A 212 -13.17 0.98 9.86
C CYS A 212 -12.51 -0.20 9.12
N LEU A 213 -12.03 -1.21 9.85
CA LEU A 213 -11.48 -2.42 9.25
C LEU A 213 -12.57 -3.26 8.58
N PHE A 214 -12.23 -3.90 7.47
CA PHE A 214 -13.03 -4.96 6.88
C PHE A 214 -13.04 -6.17 7.82
N VAL A 215 -14.23 -6.65 8.16
CA VAL A 215 -14.41 -7.84 8.99
C VAL A 215 -15.37 -8.73 8.21
N ASN A 216 -14.92 -9.94 7.88
CA ASN A 216 -15.78 -10.94 7.29
C ASN A 216 -16.62 -11.55 8.42
N LEU A 217 -17.90 -11.16 8.51
CA LEU A 217 -18.87 -11.71 9.46
C LEU A 217 -19.61 -12.89 8.84
#